data_AF-A0A4V4N9K0-F1
#
_entry.id   AF-A0A4V4N9K0-F1
#
_cell.length_a   1.000
_cell.length_b   1.000
_cell.length_c   1.000
_cell.angle_alpha   90.00
_cell.angle_beta   90.00
_cell.angle_gamma   90.00
#
_symmetry.space_group_name_H-M   'P 1'
#
loop_
_entity.id
_entity.type
_entity.pdbx_description
1 polymer ?
#
loop_
_entity_poly.entity_id
_entity_poly.type
_entity_poly.pdbx_seq_one_letter_code
_entity_poly.pdbx_strand_id
1 'polypeptide(L)'
;MSHRERQGILEPVPHALARVLRRAVLEHGRSEERRSYPPTLRVGFPGGAQRCLEVGAPSAFDHTLRTEVAQAIARDFLVAGRVPLLWLTRPFHAGDEHDRPWSAAVHAAGSELGVALDLVVVTKQSWRDPRTTTGRTWQRPIRVR
;
A
#
# COMPACT_ATOMS: atom_id res chain seq x y z
N MET A 1 -11.43 2.14 28.87
CA MET A 1 -11.32 1.49 27.55
C MET A 1 -10.31 2.27 26.73
N SER A 2 -9.09 1.74 26.58
CA SER A 2 -7.97 2.43 25.92
C SER A 2 -8.11 2.26 24.40
N HIS A 3 -8.56 3.30 23.69
CA HIS A 3 -8.55 3.38 22.23
C HIS A 3 -7.07 3.42 21.79
N ARG A 4 -6.47 2.24 21.62
CA ARG A 4 -5.06 2.13 21.30
C ARG A 4 -4.87 2.53 19.84
N GLU A 5 -4.43 3.77 19.64
CA GLU A 5 -3.84 4.35 18.44
C GLU A 5 -2.69 3.46 17.91
N ARG A 6 -3.01 2.31 17.30
CA ARG A 6 -1.98 1.50 16.63
C ARG A 6 -1.73 2.08 15.25
N GLN A 7 -0.92 3.13 15.26
CA GLN A 7 -0.50 3.91 14.11
C GLN A 7 0.56 3.16 13.29
N GLY A 8 0.17 2.65 12.11
CA GLY A 8 1.11 2.16 11.10
C GLY A 8 1.96 0.95 11.44
N ILE A 9 2.73 0.53 10.45
CA ILE A 9 3.75 -0.49 10.55
C ILE A 9 4.93 0.10 11.31
N LEU A 10 5.35 -0.53 12.40
CA LEU A 10 6.47 -0.11 13.22
C LEU A 10 7.57 -1.18 13.22
N GLU A 11 8.79 -0.76 13.51
CA GLU A 11 9.88 -1.70 13.81
C GLU A 11 9.74 -2.24 15.25
N PRO A 12 10.09 -3.52 15.49
CA PRO A 12 10.50 -4.51 14.51
C PRO A 12 9.33 -5.04 13.66
N VAL A 13 9.49 -5.05 12.34
CA VAL A 13 8.44 -5.57 11.44
C VAL A 13 8.30 -7.10 11.59
N PRO A 14 7.11 -7.63 11.92
CA PRO A 14 6.90 -9.07 12.04
C PRO A 14 7.32 -9.83 10.77
N HIS A 15 8.00 -10.97 10.93
CA HIS A 15 8.54 -11.74 9.79
C HIS A 15 7.48 -12.12 8.74
N ALA A 16 6.27 -12.47 9.17
CA ALA A 16 5.17 -12.80 8.25
C ALA A 16 4.80 -11.58 7.37
N LEU A 17 4.64 -10.41 7.99
CA LEU A 17 4.36 -9.17 7.28
C LEU A 17 5.52 -8.77 6.37
N ALA A 18 6.77 -8.87 6.84
CA ALA A 18 7.94 -8.60 6.02
C ALA A 18 8.02 -9.49 4.77
N ARG A 19 7.61 -10.77 4.86
CA ARG A 19 7.52 -11.68 3.70
C ARG A 19 6.43 -11.25 2.71
N VAL A 20 5.25 -10.85 3.20
CA VAL A 20 4.15 -10.34 2.36
C VAL A 20 4.58 -9.08 1.62
N LEU A 21 5.19 -8.13 2.32
CA LEU A 21 5.65 -6.87 1.74
C LEU A 21 6.79 -7.08 0.72
N ARG A 22 7.74 -7.98 1.02
CA ARG A 22 8.78 -8.38 0.06
C ARG A 22 8.16 -9.00 -1.20
N ARG A 23 7.11 -9.81 -1.06
CA ARG A 23 6.41 -10.39 -2.21
C ARG A 23 5.76 -9.33 -3.08
N ALA A 24 5.08 -8.34 -2.49
CA ALA A 24 4.50 -7.22 -3.23
C ALA A 24 5.54 -6.47 -4.07
N VAL A 25 6.72 -6.21 -3.49
CA VAL A 25 7.84 -5.55 -4.19
C VAL A 25 8.37 -6.40 -5.34
N LEU A 26 8.58 -7.70 -5.12
CA LEU A 26 9.08 -8.61 -6.15
C LEU A 26 8.09 -8.77 -7.31
N GLU A 27 6.79 -8.86 -7.01
CA GLU A 27 5.73 -8.93 -8.02
C GLU A 27 5.66 -7.66 -8.84
N HIS A 28 5.66 -6.49 -8.18
CA HIS A 28 5.66 -5.20 -8.86
C HIS A 28 6.90 -5.03 -9.74
N GLY A 29 8.09 -5.36 -9.22
CA GLY A 29 9.35 -5.29 -9.96
C GLY A 29 9.46 -6.29 -11.13
N ARG A 30 8.63 -7.34 -11.16
CA ARG A 30 8.55 -8.32 -12.26
C ARG A 30 7.47 -7.94 -13.29
N SER A 31 6.33 -7.43 -12.85
CA SER A 31 5.20 -7.13 -13.72
C SER A 31 5.33 -5.78 -14.42
N GLU A 32 6.01 -4.82 -13.81
CA GLU A 32 6.13 -3.47 -14.34
C GLU A 32 7.48 -3.29 -15.03
N GLU A 33 7.48 -3.27 -16.36
CA GLU A 33 8.68 -3.09 -17.17
C GLU A 33 9.02 -1.61 -17.38
N ARG A 34 8.00 -0.73 -17.38
CA ARG A 34 8.17 0.68 -17.73
C ARG A 34 8.95 1.44 -16.67
N ARG A 35 9.73 2.43 -17.09
CA ARG A 35 10.50 3.30 -16.18
C ARG A 35 9.60 4.31 -15.46
N SER A 36 8.53 4.74 -16.12
CA SER A 36 7.51 5.64 -15.59
C SER A 36 6.13 5.06 -15.91
N TYR A 37 5.20 5.14 -14.97
CA TYR A 37 3.85 4.56 -15.04
C TYR A 37 2.96 5.28 -14.02
N PRO A 38 1.63 5.32 -14.25
CA PRO A 38 0.73 5.93 -13.29
C PRO A 38 0.79 5.18 -11.94
N PRO A 39 0.67 5.88 -10.81
CA PRO A 39 0.47 5.23 -9.53
C PRO A 39 -0.75 4.31 -9.58
N THR A 40 -0.70 3.15 -8.93
CA THR A 40 -1.83 2.22 -8.91
C THR A 40 -2.10 1.80 -7.48
N LEU A 41 -3.34 1.99 -7.01
CA LEU A 41 -3.80 1.40 -5.78
C LEU A 41 -4.14 -0.06 -6.04
N ARG A 42 -3.51 -0.94 -5.28
CA ARG A 42 -3.78 -2.37 -5.27
C ARG A 42 -4.37 -2.75 -3.92
N VAL A 43 -5.39 -3.61 -3.94
CA VAL A 43 -6.10 -4.07 -2.75
C VAL A 43 -6.25 -5.58 -2.83
N GLY A 44 -5.78 -6.30 -1.81
CA GLY A 44 -5.89 -7.75 -1.73
C GLY A 44 -4.66 -8.41 -1.12
N PHE A 45 -4.19 -9.49 -1.73
CA PHE A 45 -3.09 -10.30 -1.23
C PHE A 45 -1.96 -10.38 -2.26
N PRO A 46 -0.72 -9.95 -1.94
CA PRO A 46 0.43 -10.18 -2.81
C PRO A 46 0.54 -11.67 -3.17
N GLY A 47 0.51 -11.95 -4.47
CA GLY A 47 0.53 -13.31 -5.03
C GLY A 47 -0.79 -14.05 -5.07
N GLY A 48 -1.89 -13.37 -4.78
CA GLY A 48 -3.23 -13.92 -4.84
C GLY A 48 -4.21 -12.95 -5.48
N ALA A 49 -5.48 -13.10 -5.09
CA ALA A 49 -6.55 -12.24 -5.55
C ALA A 49 -6.30 -10.78 -5.14
N GLN A 50 -6.38 -9.88 -6.12
CA GLN A 50 -6.26 -8.44 -5.90
C GLN A 50 -7.17 -7.69 -6.88
N ARG A 51 -7.45 -6.44 -6.55
CA ARG A 51 -8.05 -5.43 -7.43
C ARG A 51 -7.05 -4.29 -7.59
N CYS A 52 -7.08 -3.66 -8.76
CA CYS A 52 -6.18 -2.56 -9.11
C CYS A 52 -7.02 -1.37 -9.58
N LEU A 53 -6.65 -0.17 -9.14
CA LEU A 53 -7.18 1.09 -9.62
C LEU A 53 -6.00 2.01 -9.95
N GLU A 54 -5.90 2.47 -11.20
CA GLU A 54 -4.95 3.51 -11.54
C GLU A 54 -5.37 4.83 -10.88
N VAL A 55 -4.48 5.37 -10.06
CA VAL A 55 -4.64 6.66 -9.43
C VAL A 55 -4.05 7.67 -10.40
N GLY A 56 -4.94 8.42 -11.07
CA GLY A 56 -4.57 9.48 -12.01
C GLY A 56 -3.85 10.66 -11.33
N ALA A 57 -3.97 11.86 -11.91
CA ALA A 57 -3.37 13.05 -11.33
C ALA A 57 -3.79 13.23 -9.85
N PRO A 58 -2.88 13.61 -8.94
CA PRO A 58 -3.19 13.63 -7.51
C PRO A 58 -4.35 14.55 -7.10
N SER A 59 -4.62 15.59 -7.88
CA SER A 59 -5.76 16.52 -7.70
C SER A 59 -7.11 15.90 -8.06
N ALA A 60 -7.16 14.75 -8.73
CA ALA A 60 -8.40 14.11 -9.17
C ALA A 60 -9.15 13.41 -8.02
N PHE A 61 -8.50 13.20 -6.88
CA PHE A 61 -9.08 12.56 -5.72
C PHE A 61 -9.03 13.54 -4.54
N ASP A 62 -10.16 13.81 -3.92
CA ASP A 62 -10.21 14.42 -2.60
C ASP A 62 -10.16 13.34 -1.50
N HIS A 63 -10.27 13.73 -0.23
CA HIS A 63 -10.20 12.76 0.86
C HIS A 63 -11.38 11.79 0.82
N THR A 64 -12.60 12.31 0.63
CA THR A 64 -13.84 11.53 0.60
C THR A 64 -13.80 10.46 -0.48
N LEU A 65 -13.44 10.81 -1.72
CA LEU A 65 -13.38 9.86 -2.83
C LEU A 65 -12.31 8.78 -2.59
N ARG A 66 -11.17 9.12 -1.98
CA ARG A 66 -10.17 8.09 -1.61
C ARG A 66 -10.73 7.10 -0.58
N THR A 67 -11.48 7.60 0.40
CA THR A 67 -12.09 6.77 1.45
C THR A 67 -13.14 5.85 0.84
N GLU A 68 -14.06 6.38 0.04
CA GLU A 68 -15.10 5.60 -0.64
C GLU A 68 -14.51 4.53 -1.56
N VAL A 69 -13.48 4.87 -2.35
CA VAL A 69 -12.77 3.91 -3.19
C VAL A 69 -12.13 2.80 -2.36
N ALA A 70 -11.43 3.15 -1.28
CA ALA A 70 -10.81 2.17 -0.41
C ALA A 70 -11.86 1.24 0.22
N GLN A 71 -12.99 1.78 0.66
CA GLN A 71 -14.10 1.00 1.21
C GLN A 71 -14.73 0.08 0.17
N ALA A 72 -15.07 0.60 -1.00
CA ALA A 72 -15.73 -0.15 -2.05
C ALA A 72 -14.90 -1.38 -2.46
N ILE A 73 -13.59 -1.18 -2.66
CA ILE A 73 -12.70 -2.27 -3.06
C ILE A 73 -12.43 -3.23 -1.89
N ALA A 74 -12.25 -2.73 -0.67
CA ALA A 74 -11.97 -3.58 0.49
C ALA A 74 -13.18 -4.45 0.89
N ARG A 75 -14.40 -3.94 0.72
CA ARG A 75 -15.64 -4.61 1.15
C ARG A 75 -15.79 -6.00 0.53
N ASP A 76 -15.43 -6.19 -0.73
CA ASP A 76 -15.47 -7.50 -1.41
C ASP A 76 -14.61 -8.56 -0.68
N PHE A 77 -13.43 -8.16 -0.20
CA PHE A 77 -12.54 -9.05 0.55
C PHE A 77 -13.06 -9.32 1.96
N LEU A 78 -13.61 -8.28 2.61
CA LEU A 78 -14.15 -8.37 3.97
C LEU A 78 -15.41 -9.25 4.04
N VAL A 79 -16.30 -9.17 3.05
CA VAL A 79 -17.47 -10.07 2.92
C VAL A 79 -17.02 -11.53 2.80
N ALA A 80 -15.87 -11.77 2.16
CA ALA A 80 -15.25 -13.09 2.10
C ALA A 80 -14.44 -13.46 3.37
N GLY A 81 -14.56 -12.69 4.46
CA GLY A 81 -13.92 -12.96 5.75
C GLY A 81 -12.41 -12.72 5.77
N ARG A 82 -11.86 -11.91 4.86
CA ARG A 82 -10.41 -11.68 4.75
C ARG A 82 -10.08 -10.19 4.75
N VAL A 83 -9.15 -9.76 5.60
CA VAL A 83 -8.67 -8.37 5.64
C VAL A 83 -7.59 -8.18 4.56
N PRO A 84 -7.81 -7.32 3.55
CA PRO A 84 -6.85 -7.10 2.48
C PRO A 84 -5.72 -6.15 2.92
N LEU A 85 -4.53 -6.32 2.33
CA LEU A 85 -3.51 -5.27 2.32
C LEU A 85 -3.85 -4.27 1.21
N LEU A 86 -3.62 -2.98 1.46
CA LEU A 86 -3.64 -1.96 0.43
C LEU A 86 -2.20 -1.53 0.13
N TRP A 87 -1.88 -1.35 -1.14
CA TRP A 87 -0.59 -0.78 -1.52
C TRP A 87 -0.65 0.10 -2.76
N LEU A 88 0.02 1.25 -2.70
CA LEU A 88 0.20 2.13 -3.83
C LEU A 88 1.51 1.80 -4.54
N THR A 89 1.45 1.43 -5.81
CA THR A 89 2.67 1.30 -6.62
C THR A 89 3.12 2.65 -7.14
N ARG A 90 4.43 2.94 -7.07
CA ARG A 90 5.03 4.20 -7.53
C ARG A 90 6.26 3.98 -8.42
N PRO A 91 6.43 4.76 -9.50
CA PRO A 91 7.74 4.89 -10.13
C PRO A 91 8.69 5.66 -9.20
N PHE A 92 9.80 5.02 -8.79
CA PHE A 92 10.81 5.56 -7.85
C PHE A 92 10.24 6.03 -6.49
N HIS A 93 11.07 6.59 -5.60
CA HIS A 93 10.60 7.21 -4.34
C HIS A 93 9.83 8.49 -4.69
N ALA A 94 8.52 8.39 -4.91
CA ALA A 94 7.64 9.54 -4.99
C ALA A 94 7.55 10.19 -3.61
N GLY A 95 7.56 11.53 -3.56
CA GLY A 95 7.53 12.28 -2.30
C GLY A 95 6.26 12.02 -1.47
N ASP A 96 6.44 12.07 -0.15
CA ASP A 96 5.45 11.77 0.89
C ASP A 96 4.09 12.48 0.73
N GLU A 97 4.07 13.64 0.07
CA GLU A 97 2.92 14.54 -0.05
C GLU A 97 1.68 13.87 -0.66
N HIS A 98 1.87 12.94 -1.60
CA HIS A 98 0.75 12.27 -2.27
C HIS A 98 0.34 10.94 -1.64
N ASP A 99 1.21 10.35 -0.82
CA ASP A 99 0.98 9.04 -0.22
C ASP A 99 0.28 9.17 1.14
N ARG A 100 0.56 10.23 1.89
CA ARG A 100 -0.11 10.51 3.18
C ARG A 100 -1.63 10.70 3.05
N PRO A 101 -2.18 11.46 2.07
CA PRO A 101 -3.62 11.59 1.90
C PRO A 101 -4.33 10.26 1.65
N TRP A 102 -3.71 9.37 0.86
CA TRP A 102 -4.22 8.01 0.67
C TRP A 102 -4.15 7.19 1.96
N SER A 103 -3.07 7.30 2.72
CA SER A 103 -2.98 6.59 3.99
C SER A 103 -4.02 7.04 5.01
N ALA A 104 -4.30 8.35 5.07
CA ALA A 104 -5.34 8.88 5.92
C ALA A 104 -6.72 8.37 5.50
N ALA A 105 -7.00 8.36 4.19
CA ALA A 105 -8.26 7.84 3.64
C ALA A 105 -8.44 6.33 3.88
N VAL A 106 -7.40 5.51 3.71
CA VAL A 106 -7.46 4.07 4.00
C VAL A 106 -7.70 3.83 5.50
N HIS A 107 -7.12 4.65 6.37
CA HIS A 107 -7.36 4.54 7.80
C HIS A 107 -8.80 4.93 8.18
N ALA A 108 -9.34 6.00 7.59
CA ALA A 108 -10.74 6.38 7.74
C ALA A 108 -11.67 5.25 7.26
N ALA A 109 -11.41 4.73 6.05
CA ALA A 109 -12.14 3.60 5.49
C ALA A 109 -12.16 2.38 6.41
N GLY A 110 -11.00 2.01 6.97
CA GLY A 110 -10.91 0.91 7.93
C GLY A 110 -11.70 1.16 9.20
N SER A 111 -11.61 2.37 9.76
CA SER A 111 -12.35 2.78 10.95
C SER A 111 -13.87 2.67 10.74
N GLU A 112 -14.36 3.14 9.59
CA GLU A 112 -15.78 3.06 9.21
C GLU A 112 -16.24 1.61 8.94
N LEU A 113 -15.35 0.75 8.46
CA LEU A 113 -15.61 -0.67 8.23
C LEU A 113 -15.38 -1.55 9.48
N GLY A 114 -14.94 -0.96 10.60
CA GLY A 114 -14.64 -1.69 11.83
C GLY A 114 -13.41 -2.62 11.74
N VAL A 115 -12.49 -2.37 10.80
CA VAL A 115 -11.29 -3.19 10.58
C VAL A 115 -10.02 -2.34 10.45
N ALA A 116 -8.89 -2.87 10.90
CA ALA A 116 -7.60 -2.22 10.67
C ALA A 116 -7.14 -2.47 9.23
N LEU A 117 -7.20 -1.44 8.39
CA LEU A 117 -6.62 -1.45 7.03
C LEU A 117 -5.28 -0.74 7.04
N ASP A 118 -4.27 -1.39 6.45
CA ASP A 118 -2.94 -0.83 6.27
C ASP A 118 -2.68 -0.48 4.81
N LEU A 119 -2.02 0.66 4.60
CA LEU A 119 -1.51 1.10 3.31
C LEU A 119 0.03 1.14 3.35
N VAL A 120 0.65 0.58 2.32
CA VAL A 120 2.09 0.76 2.05
C VAL A 120 2.33 1.30 0.66
N VAL A 121 3.39 2.07 0.48
CA VAL A 121 3.89 2.51 -0.82
C VAL A 121 4.92 1.49 -1.29
N VAL A 122 4.77 0.99 -2.52
CA VAL A 122 5.62 -0.03 -3.11
C VAL A 122 6.28 0.52 -4.37
N THR A 123 7.60 0.42 -4.43
CA THR A 123 8.38 0.65 -5.65
C THR A 123 8.92 -0.70 -6.15
N LYS A 124 9.62 -0.71 -7.29
CA LYS A 124 10.28 -1.92 -7.81
C LYS A 124 11.33 -2.51 -6.87
N GLN A 125 11.77 -1.75 -5.85
CA GLN A 125 12.90 -2.09 -4.99
C GLN A 125 12.64 -1.84 -3.51
N SER A 126 11.49 -1.29 -3.12
CA SER A 126 11.25 -0.92 -1.73
C SER A 126 9.77 -0.96 -1.39
N TRP A 127 9.49 -1.04 -0.10
CA TRP A 127 8.18 -0.65 0.44
C TRP A 127 8.39 0.30 1.62
N ARG A 128 7.38 1.14 1.89
CA ARG A 128 7.35 2.07 3.02
C ARG A 128 5.92 2.29 3.51
N ASP A 129 5.72 2.36 4.82
CA ASP A 129 4.49 2.90 5.41
C ASP A 129 4.59 4.44 5.41
N PRO A 130 3.67 5.16 4.73
CA PRO A 130 3.70 6.62 4.66
C PRO A 130 3.39 7.33 5.99
N ARG A 131 2.80 6.65 6.98
CA ARG A 131 2.50 7.20 8.31
C ARG A 131 3.72 7.20 9.22
N THR A 132 4.43 6.08 9.26
CA THR A 132 5.53 5.86 10.21
C THR A 132 6.90 6.00 9.56
N THR A 133 6.93 6.09 8.23
CA THR A 133 8.14 6.08 7.40
C THR A 133 8.92 4.76 7.44
N THR A 134 8.45 3.77 8.19
CA THR A 134 9.06 2.43 8.29
C THR A 134 9.06 1.77 6.92
N GLY A 135 10.18 1.15 6.55
CA GLY A 135 10.30 0.53 5.24
C GLY A 135 11.53 -0.34 5.10
N ARG A 136 11.62 -0.99 3.94
CA ARG A 136 12.80 -1.75 3.51
C ARG A 136 13.08 -1.44 2.04
N THR A 137 14.36 -1.34 1.72
CA THR A 137 14.85 -1.21 0.34
C THR A 137 15.81 -2.36 0.05
N TRP A 138 15.68 -2.95 -1.13
CA TRP A 138 16.58 -3.97 -1.64
C TRP A 138 17.37 -3.42 -2.81
N GLN A 139 18.68 -3.27 -2.64
CA GLN A 139 19.57 -3.00 -3.76
C GLN A 139 19.77 -4.28 -4.56
N ARG A 140 19.67 -4.21 -5.89
CA ARG A 140 20.26 -5.24 -6.75
C ARG A 140 21.77 -5.08 -6.67
N PRO A 141 22.57 -6.16 -6.51
CA PRO A 141 24.01 -6.04 -6.61
C PRO A 141 24.36 -5.46 -7.98
N ILE A 142 25.15 -4.38 -8.00
CA ILE A 142 25.72 -3.85 -9.23
C ILE A 142 26.61 -4.95 -9.79
N ARG A 143 26.27 -5.51 -10.96
CA ARG A 143 27.22 -6.32 -11.73
C ARG A 143 28.28 -5.35 -12.25
N VAL A 144 29.41 -5.26 -11.55
CA VAL A 144 30.63 -4.70 -12.13
C VAL A 144 31.04 -5.67 -13.25
N ARG A 145 31.09 -5.18 -14.48
CA ARG A 145 31.67 -5.88 -15.62
C ARG A 145 33.16 -5.55 -15.69
#